data_AF-A0A6C0JQ42-F1
#
_entry.id   AF-A0A6C0JQ42-F1
#
_cell.length_a   1.000
_cell.length_b   1.000
_cell.length_c   1.000
_cell.angle_alpha   90.00
_cell.angle_beta   90.00
_cell.angle_gamma   90.00
#
_symmetry.space_group_name_H-M   'P 1'
#
loop_
_entity.id
_entity.type
_entity.pdbx_description
1 polymer ?
#
loop_
_entity_poly.entity_id
_entity_poly.type
_entity_poly.pdbx_seq_one_letter_code
_entity_poly.pdbx_strand_id
1 'polypeptide(L)'
;MGGGLLQLVAYGAQDVYLTGNPQITFFKVVYRRHTNFAVESILQTFNGNASFDNTINCTISRNGDLINRVYVEFDVAGLGYTGAGAGDTTKFRWHDYLGLRLLKNVTLEIGGQQVDKHYSEWMYIWNELSLPIGKKAGYDKMVGAAGEELSVVSNSDKTKLYVPLEFWFCRNIGLALPLIALQYHEVKLKIEFASRKESISKYTTGTGWAEVTSTAPFPTCQVWVDYIYLDTDERRKFAQLSHEYLIEQLQFSGQEEYKTQLRLNFNHPVKELVWVKNSSPGWEWKDFSLSNENPFTTAHLKLNGNDRFAKREGKYFDVVQPYQHHSNVSKERGINIYSFAIKPEEHQPSGTLNMSRIDSAILASTSSSMTSTNIISVFAVNYNVLRIMSGMGGLAYSN
;
A
#
# COMPACT_ATOMS: atom_id res chain seq x y z
N MET A 1 0.46 -39.93 42.91
CA MET A 1 1.23 -38.95 42.10
C MET A 1 0.25 -38.19 41.21
N GLY A 2 0.34 -36.86 41.13
CA GLY A 2 -0.52 -36.08 40.23
C GLY A 2 -0.10 -36.28 38.76
N GLY A 3 -1.07 -36.22 37.84
CA GLY A 3 -0.84 -36.53 36.42
C GLY A 3 0.29 -35.72 35.76
N GLY A 4 0.41 -34.42 36.08
CA GLY A 4 1.50 -33.59 35.56
C GLY A 4 2.89 -33.97 36.06
N LEU A 5 3.01 -34.52 37.28
CA LEU A 5 4.29 -34.95 37.83
C LEU A 5 4.76 -36.27 37.19
N LEU A 6 3.82 -37.15 36.83
CA LEU A 6 4.13 -38.37 36.07
C LEU A 6 4.71 -38.05 34.68
N GLN A 7 4.21 -37.01 34.01
CA GLN A 7 4.75 -36.56 32.72
C GLN A 7 6.19 -36.05 32.82
N LEU A 8 6.55 -35.36 33.91
CA LEU A 8 7.93 -34.88 34.12
C LEU A 8 8.93 -36.01 34.35
N VAL A 9 8.50 -37.12 34.96
CA VAL A 9 9.34 -38.31 35.19
C VAL A 9 9.56 -39.10 33.89
N ALA A 10 8.65 -38.99 32.92
CA ALA A 10 8.74 -39.62 31.62
C ALA A 10 9.72 -38.87 30.69
N TYR A 11 10.99 -38.78 31.09
CA TYR A 11 12.08 -38.12 30.35
C TYR A 11 12.99 -39.14 29.65
N GLY A 12 13.31 -38.90 28.38
CA GLY A 12 14.12 -39.79 27.55
C GLY A 12 15.30 -39.10 26.86
N ALA A 13 16.05 -39.87 26.07
CA ALA A 13 17.22 -39.35 25.34
C ALA A 13 16.84 -38.31 24.26
N GLN A 14 15.62 -38.34 23.73
CA GLN A 14 15.14 -37.38 22.72
C GLN A 14 14.94 -35.98 23.32
N ASP A 15 14.56 -35.89 24.60
CA ASP A 15 14.24 -34.63 25.28
C ASP A 15 15.45 -33.72 25.48
N VAL A 16 16.67 -34.25 25.32
CA VAL A 16 17.93 -33.50 25.35
C VAL A 16 17.94 -32.36 24.32
N TYR A 17 17.35 -32.56 23.13
CA TYR A 17 17.26 -31.53 22.09
C TYR A 17 16.28 -30.40 22.40
N LEU A 18 15.33 -30.63 23.31
CA LEU A 18 14.26 -29.68 23.63
C LEU A 18 14.50 -28.97 24.96
N THR A 19 14.94 -29.72 25.96
CA THR A 19 15.00 -29.29 27.37
C THR A 19 16.31 -29.68 28.05
N GLY A 20 17.27 -30.26 27.32
CA GLY A 20 18.63 -30.45 27.83
C GLY A 20 19.33 -29.10 27.98
N ASN A 21 19.84 -28.80 29.17
CA ASN A 21 20.46 -27.50 29.52
C ASN A 21 19.61 -26.29 29.06
N PRO A 22 18.41 -26.07 29.63
CA PRO A 22 17.47 -25.05 29.17
C PRO A 22 18.09 -23.64 29.10
N GLN A 23 17.91 -22.97 27.97
CA GLN A 23 18.42 -21.60 27.73
C GLN A 23 17.37 -20.52 27.98
N ILE A 24 16.09 -20.89 27.90
CA ILE A 24 14.94 -19.99 28.11
C ILE A 24 13.93 -20.65 29.03
N THR A 25 13.06 -19.84 29.64
CA THR A 25 11.90 -20.32 30.39
C THR A 25 10.66 -19.58 29.95
N PHE A 26 9.54 -20.30 29.79
CA PHE A 26 8.25 -19.72 29.46
C PHE A 26 7.56 -19.08 30.67
N PHE A 27 8.02 -19.35 31.89
CA PHE A 27 7.36 -18.93 33.13
C PHE A 27 7.98 -17.68 33.77
N LYS A 28 9.03 -17.12 33.17
CA LYS A 28 9.65 -15.87 33.62
C LYS A 28 10.19 -15.07 32.44
N VAL A 29 9.35 -14.20 31.91
CA VAL A 29 9.72 -13.28 30.83
C VAL A 29 10.61 -12.17 31.39
N VAL A 30 11.78 -11.96 30.78
CA VAL A 30 12.64 -10.80 31.05
C VAL A 30 12.28 -9.69 30.07
N TYR A 31 11.63 -8.63 30.56
CA TYR A 31 11.35 -7.45 29.74
C TYR A 31 12.64 -6.65 29.53
N ARG A 32 12.91 -6.28 28.27
CA ARG A 32 14.00 -5.37 27.92
C ARG A 32 13.53 -3.92 28.16
N ARG A 33 14.36 -3.13 28.84
CA ARG A 33 14.13 -1.67 28.97
C ARG A 33 14.38 -1.00 27.62
N HIS A 34 13.56 -0.02 27.27
CA HIS A 34 13.71 0.81 26.06
C HIS A 34 13.99 2.28 26.44
N THR A 35 14.37 3.10 25.46
CA THR A 35 14.52 4.56 25.64
C THR A 35 13.16 5.21 25.86
N ASN A 36 13.15 6.35 26.55
CA ASN A 36 11.92 7.10 26.78
C ASN A 36 11.53 7.87 25.51
N PHE A 37 10.25 7.80 25.12
CA PHE A 37 9.70 8.50 23.97
C PHE A 37 8.21 8.81 24.16
N ALA A 38 7.69 9.78 23.41
CA ALA A 38 6.27 10.08 23.32
C ALA A 38 5.82 10.15 21.85
N VAL A 39 4.54 9.90 21.60
CA VAL A 39 3.95 9.95 20.26
C VAL A 39 2.74 10.89 20.27
N GLU A 40 2.65 11.77 19.28
CA GLU A 40 1.53 12.70 19.10
C GLU A 40 1.19 12.84 17.61
N SER A 41 -0.11 12.86 17.29
CA SER A 41 -0.57 13.10 15.93
C SER A 41 -0.87 14.58 15.72
N ILE A 42 -0.24 15.20 14.72
CA ILE A 42 -0.36 16.64 14.47
C ILE A 42 -0.79 16.90 13.03
N LEU A 43 -1.81 17.75 12.87
CA LEU A 43 -2.32 18.23 11.60
C LEU A 43 -1.26 19.04 10.84
N GLN A 44 -1.14 18.78 9.54
CA GLN A 44 -0.26 19.50 8.63
C GLN A 44 -1.05 20.50 7.78
N THR A 45 -0.39 21.58 7.40
CA THR A 45 -0.96 22.64 6.57
C THR A 45 -0.66 22.42 5.10
N PHE A 46 -1.67 22.60 4.24
CA PHE A 46 -1.49 22.57 2.79
C PHE A 46 -1.02 23.89 2.21
N ASN A 47 -0.21 23.79 1.16
CA ASN A 47 0.09 24.91 0.28
C ASN A 47 -0.93 24.95 -0.87
N GLY A 48 -2.09 25.57 -0.62
CA GLY A 48 -3.18 25.72 -1.60
C GLY A 48 -4.47 25.01 -1.21
N ASN A 49 -5.50 25.16 -2.06
CA ASN A 49 -6.82 24.57 -1.83
C ASN A 49 -6.99 23.24 -2.59
N ALA A 50 -7.58 22.25 -1.91
CA ALA A 50 -7.82 20.95 -2.50
C ALA A 50 -9.05 20.95 -3.41
N SER A 51 -8.87 20.40 -4.60
CA SER A 51 -9.92 20.26 -5.60
C SER A 51 -9.63 19.03 -6.46
N PHE A 52 -10.66 18.54 -7.15
CA PHE A 52 -10.49 17.54 -8.20
C PHE A 52 -9.48 18.03 -9.26
N ASP A 53 -8.76 17.09 -9.87
CA ASP A 53 -7.77 17.35 -10.93
C ASP A 53 -6.61 18.30 -10.54
N ASN A 54 -6.42 18.54 -9.24
CA ASN A 54 -5.35 19.39 -8.73
C ASN A 54 -4.28 18.58 -7.99
N THR A 55 -3.07 19.13 -7.95
CA THR A 55 -1.96 18.61 -7.16
C THR A 55 -1.64 19.58 -6.02
N ILE A 56 -1.54 19.06 -4.79
CA ILE A 56 -1.15 19.84 -3.61
C ILE A 56 0.15 19.32 -3.03
N ASN A 57 0.97 20.26 -2.56
CA ASN A 57 2.15 19.96 -1.77
C ASN A 57 1.85 20.20 -0.28
N CYS A 58 2.10 19.19 0.53
CA CYS A 58 2.08 19.24 1.98
C CYS A 58 3.52 19.16 2.49
N THR A 59 4.05 20.25 3.03
CA THR A 59 5.36 20.25 3.69
C THR A 59 5.19 19.75 5.11
N ILE A 60 5.92 18.71 5.50
CA ILE A 60 5.87 18.17 6.86
C ILE A 60 6.58 19.14 7.81
N SER A 61 5.85 19.62 8.80
CA SER A 61 6.38 20.51 9.84
C SER A 61 7.39 19.80 10.75
N ARG A 62 8.26 20.57 11.41
CA ARG A 62 9.30 20.03 12.30
C ARG A 62 8.86 20.07 13.76
N ASN A 63 7.72 19.45 14.07
CA ASN A 63 7.16 19.46 15.43
C ASN A 63 7.80 18.41 16.35
N GLY A 64 8.29 17.29 15.79
CA GLY A 64 8.97 16.23 16.54
C GLY A 64 10.28 15.77 15.89
N ASP A 65 10.92 14.76 16.47
CA ASP A 65 12.25 14.30 16.06
C ASP A 65 12.20 13.26 14.92
N LEU A 66 11.22 12.36 14.95
CA LEU A 66 10.94 11.36 13.90
C LEU A 66 9.46 11.43 13.48
N ILE A 67 9.15 10.90 12.29
CA ILE A 67 7.77 10.65 11.85
C ILE A 67 7.53 9.19 11.49
N ASN A 68 6.31 8.72 11.70
CA ASN A 68 5.88 7.37 11.38
C ASN A 68 4.61 7.39 10.52
N ARG A 69 3.44 7.16 11.12
CA ARG A 69 2.19 7.02 10.36
C ARG A 69 1.72 8.35 9.83
N VAL A 70 1.20 8.32 8.61
CA VAL A 70 0.59 9.46 7.95
C VAL A 70 -0.80 9.07 7.48
N TYR A 71 -1.80 9.89 7.80
CA TYR A 71 -3.18 9.71 7.40
C TYR A 71 -3.65 10.91 6.59
N VAL A 72 -4.31 10.66 5.45
CA VAL A 72 -5.07 11.68 4.74
C VAL A 72 -6.52 11.59 5.19
N GLU A 73 -7.02 12.64 5.83
CA GLU A 73 -8.40 12.76 6.27
C GLU A 73 -9.23 13.47 5.18
N PHE A 74 -10.38 12.89 4.83
CA PHE A 74 -11.38 13.53 3.98
C PHE A 74 -12.70 13.68 4.72
N ASP A 75 -13.27 14.89 4.69
CA ASP A 75 -14.61 15.19 5.17
C ASP A 75 -15.57 15.17 3.97
N VAL A 76 -16.20 14.01 3.75
CA VAL A 76 -17.03 13.72 2.57
C VAL A 76 -18.48 14.04 2.89
N ALA A 77 -19.07 14.97 2.15
CA ALA A 77 -20.50 15.24 2.24
C ALA A 77 -21.32 14.12 1.56
N GLY A 78 -22.47 13.81 2.14
CA GLY A 78 -23.48 12.99 1.47
C GLY A 78 -23.91 13.61 0.13
N LEU A 79 -24.43 12.79 -0.77
CA LEU A 79 -25.00 13.25 -2.05
C LEU A 79 -26.53 13.40 -1.97
N GLY A 80 -27.10 13.22 -0.77
CA GLY A 80 -28.50 13.53 -0.50
C GLY A 80 -29.46 12.53 -1.12
N TYR A 81 -28.98 11.33 -1.41
CA TYR A 81 -29.83 10.27 -1.95
C TYR A 81 -30.76 9.75 -0.83
N THR A 82 -31.99 10.25 -0.77
CA THR A 82 -33.04 9.59 0.01
C THR A 82 -33.49 8.34 -0.75
N GLY A 83 -33.38 7.18 -0.12
CA GLY A 83 -33.77 5.88 -0.70
C GLY A 83 -35.10 5.94 -1.47
N ALA A 84 -35.12 5.24 -2.60
CA ALA A 84 -36.21 5.10 -3.58
C ALA A 84 -37.61 5.62 -3.14
N GLY A 85 -37.86 6.92 -3.32
CA GLY A 85 -39.19 7.40 -3.68
C GLY A 85 -39.44 7.08 -5.16
N ALA A 86 -40.60 6.55 -5.50
CA ALA A 86 -40.96 6.00 -6.83
C ALA A 86 -41.03 7.02 -8.00
N GLY A 87 -40.29 8.14 -7.95
CA GLY A 87 -40.35 9.20 -8.95
C GLY A 87 -39.04 9.95 -9.23
N ASP A 88 -37.91 9.61 -8.59
CA ASP A 88 -36.65 10.31 -8.87
C ASP A 88 -35.90 9.70 -10.06
N THR A 89 -35.76 10.48 -11.13
CA THR A 89 -35.19 10.06 -12.41
C THR A 89 -33.66 10.01 -12.37
N THR A 90 -33.02 10.59 -11.35
CA THR A 90 -31.54 10.71 -11.27
C THR A 90 -31.00 10.27 -9.91
N LYS A 91 -29.94 9.48 -9.87
CA LYS A 91 -29.20 9.12 -8.63
C LYS A 91 -27.73 9.51 -8.75
N PHE A 92 -27.10 9.90 -7.66
CA PHE A 92 -25.65 10.10 -7.59
C PHE A 92 -25.03 9.09 -6.65
N ARG A 93 -23.84 8.59 -7.01
CA ARG A 93 -23.11 7.61 -6.21
C ARG A 93 -21.61 7.90 -6.24
N TRP A 94 -21.01 7.95 -5.05
CA TRP A 94 -19.57 7.85 -4.84
C TRP A 94 -19.08 6.45 -5.23
N HIS A 95 -17.92 6.38 -5.87
CA HIS A 95 -17.29 5.09 -6.16
C HIS A 95 -16.82 4.42 -4.87
N ASP A 96 -16.76 3.09 -4.92
CA ASP A 96 -16.28 2.30 -3.81
C ASP A 96 -14.81 2.62 -3.53
N TYR A 97 -14.42 2.51 -2.25
CA TYR A 97 -13.09 2.91 -1.76
C TYR A 97 -12.74 4.36 -2.10
N LEU A 98 -13.70 5.26 -1.91
CA LEU A 98 -13.60 6.68 -2.30
C LEU A 98 -12.31 7.34 -1.78
N GLY A 99 -11.92 7.09 -0.54
CA GLY A 99 -10.71 7.68 0.04
C GLY A 99 -9.44 7.31 -0.73
N LEU A 100 -9.30 6.05 -1.12
CA LEU A 100 -8.20 5.60 -1.98
C LEU A 100 -8.33 6.17 -3.38
N ARG A 101 -9.54 6.20 -3.93
CA ARG A 101 -9.78 6.67 -5.30
C ARG A 101 -9.47 8.15 -5.47
N LEU A 102 -9.78 8.98 -4.48
CA LEU A 102 -9.46 10.41 -4.47
C LEU A 102 -7.95 10.67 -4.55
N LEU A 103 -7.13 9.78 -4.01
CA LEU A 103 -5.67 9.86 -4.05
C LEU A 103 -5.14 9.19 -5.31
N LYS A 104 -5.16 9.88 -6.46
CA LYS A 104 -4.66 9.32 -7.72
C LYS A 104 -3.22 8.84 -7.59
N ASN A 105 -2.36 9.67 -7.01
CA ASN A 105 -1.05 9.24 -6.53
C ASN A 105 -0.52 10.15 -5.41
N VAL A 106 0.38 9.60 -4.61
CA VAL A 106 1.08 10.31 -3.54
C VAL A 106 2.58 10.09 -3.73
N THR A 107 3.31 11.18 -3.90
CA THR A 107 4.76 11.19 -4.09
C THR A 107 5.43 11.75 -2.83
N LEU A 108 6.42 11.02 -2.31
CA LEU A 108 7.26 11.46 -1.22
C LEU A 108 8.55 12.07 -1.77
N GLU A 109 8.81 13.31 -1.40
CA GLU A 109 10.03 14.03 -1.74
C GLU A 109 10.83 14.38 -0.48
N ILE A 110 12.15 14.18 -0.52
CA ILE A 110 13.09 14.60 0.53
C ILE A 110 14.16 15.47 -0.13
N GLY A 111 14.28 16.73 0.28
CA GLY A 111 15.28 17.65 -0.30
C GLY A 111 15.07 17.93 -1.79
N GLY A 112 13.84 17.80 -2.29
CA GLY A 112 13.50 17.97 -3.72
C GLY A 112 13.74 16.73 -4.59
N GLN A 113 14.25 15.63 -4.03
CA GLN A 113 14.35 14.35 -4.71
C GLN A 113 13.13 13.47 -4.40
N GLN A 114 12.49 12.92 -5.43
CA GLN A 114 11.46 11.88 -5.26
C GLN A 114 12.11 10.61 -4.69
N VAL A 115 11.63 10.18 -3.53
CA VAL A 115 12.09 8.96 -2.85
C VAL A 115 11.18 7.79 -3.14
N ASP A 116 9.87 7.99 -3.11
CA ASP A 116 8.91 6.92 -3.39
C ASP A 116 7.59 7.51 -3.93
N LYS A 117 6.81 6.71 -4.65
CA LYS A 117 5.53 7.13 -5.23
C LYS A 117 4.54 5.99 -5.23
N HIS A 118 3.40 6.19 -4.57
CA HIS A 118 2.30 5.24 -4.51
C HIS A 118 1.11 5.73 -5.33
N TYR A 119 0.32 4.78 -5.82
CA TYR A 119 -0.87 5.00 -6.65
C TYR A 119 -2.11 4.45 -5.94
N SER A 120 -3.29 4.97 -6.25
CA SER A 120 -4.57 4.48 -5.69
C SER A 120 -4.75 2.97 -5.88
N GLU A 121 -4.50 2.48 -7.09
CA GLU A 121 -4.56 1.06 -7.47
C GLU A 121 -3.60 0.23 -6.61
N TRP A 122 -2.35 0.69 -6.46
CA TRP A 122 -1.36 0.01 -5.63
C TRP A 122 -1.78 -0.07 -4.16
N MET A 123 -2.24 1.04 -3.58
CA MET A 123 -2.69 1.06 -2.18
C MET A 123 -3.87 0.11 -1.96
N TYR A 124 -4.79 0.00 -2.92
CA TYR A 124 -5.87 -0.99 -2.86
C TYR A 124 -5.32 -2.42 -2.93
N ILE A 125 -4.48 -2.71 -3.93
CA ILE A 125 -3.86 -4.04 -4.12
C ILE A 125 -3.08 -4.46 -2.87
N TRP A 126 -2.24 -3.59 -2.34
CA TRP A 126 -1.43 -3.88 -1.15
C TRP A 126 -2.29 -4.19 0.08
N ASN A 127 -3.39 -3.47 0.26
CA ASN A 127 -4.33 -3.72 1.35
C ASN A 127 -5.12 -5.02 1.18
N GLU A 128 -5.50 -5.41 -0.05
CA GLU A 128 -6.12 -6.72 -0.27
C GLU A 128 -5.20 -7.89 0.10
N LEU A 129 -3.88 -7.71 -0.02
CA LEU A 129 -2.89 -8.74 0.24
C LEU A 129 -2.41 -8.77 1.68
N SER A 130 -2.11 -7.60 2.25
CA SER A 130 -1.45 -7.49 3.55
C SER A 130 -2.40 -7.32 4.73
N LEU A 131 -3.67 -6.96 4.49
CA LEU A 131 -4.61 -6.70 5.58
C LEU A 131 -5.30 -7.99 6.05
N PRO A 132 -5.12 -8.41 7.31
CA PRO A 132 -5.81 -9.59 7.83
C PRO A 132 -7.33 -9.34 7.92
N ILE A 133 -8.12 -10.41 7.71
CA ILE A 133 -9.59 -10.34 7.70
C ILE A 133 -10.20 -9.69 8.95
N GLY A 134 -9.57 -9.83 10.12
CA GLY A 134 -10.03 -9.22 11.36
C GLY A 134 -9.95 -7.68 11.41
N LYS A 135 -9.11 -7.07 10.56
CA LYS A 135 -9.00 -5.60 10.44
C LYS A 135 -9.74 -5.04 9.22
N LYS A 136 -10.13 -5.90 8.28
CA LYS A 136 -10.72 -5.52 6.99
C LYS A 136 -11.97 -4.66 7.14
N ALA A 137 -12.94 -5.08 7.95
CA ALA A 137 -14.17 -4.32 8.16
C ALA A 137 -13.95 -2.91 8.77
N GLY A 138 -12.91 -2.76 9.61
CA GLY A 138 -12.54 -1.46 10.16
C GLY A 138 -11.90 -0.56 9.09
N TYR A 139 -10.98 -1.13 8.31
CA TYR A 139 -10.33 -0.44 7.20
C TYR A 139 -11.34 0.01 6.14
N ASP A 140 -12.28 -0.85 5.78
CA ASP A 140 -13.32 -0.58 4.78
C ASP A 140 -14.17 0.65 5.19
N LYS A 141 -14.45 0.82 6.49
CA LYS A 141 -15.10 2.02 7.02
C LYS A 141 -14.18 3.25 6.98
N MET A 142 -12.89 3.08 7.29
CA MET A 142 -11.92 4.17 7.26
C MET A 142 -11.76 4.77 5.86
N VAL A 143 -11.69 3.93 4.82
CA VAL A 143 -11.41 4.41 3.45
C VAL A 143 -12.65 4.62 2.59
N GLY A 144 -13.84 4.38 3.13
CA GLY A 144 -15.09 4.55 2.41
C GLY A 144 -15.30 3.47 1.34
N ALA A 145 -15.09 2.20 1.69
CA ALA A 145 -15.25 1.07 0.78
C ALA A 145 -16.66 0.97 0.19
N ALA A 146 -17.70 1.20 1.00
CA ALA A 146 -19.09 1.22 0.54
C ALA A 146 -19.46 2.63 0.04
N GLY A 147 -19.19 2.93 -1.24
CA GLY A 147 -19.47 4.24 -1.84
C GLY A 147 -20.98 4.56 -1.87
N GLU A 148 -21.83 3.53 -1.95
CA GLU A 148 -23.28 3.69 -1.86
C GLU A 148 -23.74 4.23 -0.51
N GLU A 149 -23.23 3.68 0.60
CA GLU A 149 -23.59 4.14 1.95
C GLU A 149 -23.23 5.61 2.16
N LEU A 150 -22.06 6.04 1.66
CA LEU A 150 -21.63 7.44 1.69
C LEU A 150 -22.55 8.37 0.87
N SER A 151 -23.23 7.84 -0.14
CA SER A 151 -24.06 8.61 -1.06
C SER A 151 -25.47 8.85 -0.53
N VAL A 152 -26.00 7.89 0.23
CA VAL A 152 -27.36 7.90 0.82
C VAL A 152 -27.49 8.92 1.95
N VAL A 153 -26.37 9.34 2.55
CA VAL A 153 -26.38 10.33 3.62
C VAL A 153 -26.85 11.69 3.09
N SER A 154 -27.52 12.48 3.94
CA SER A 154 -28.00 13.81 3.57
C SER A 154 -26.83 14.72 3.16
N ASN A 155 -27.09 15.71 2.30
CA ASN A 155 -26.06 16.68 1.87
C ASN A 155 -25.47 17.50 3.03
N SER A 156 -26.17 17.59 4.16
CA SER A 156 -25.72 18.30 5.36
C SER A 156 -24.83 17.45 6.26
N ASP A 157 -24.96 16.12 6.17
CA ASP A 157 -24.16 15.21 6.97
C ASP A 157 -22.85 14.92 6.26
N LYS A 158 -21.79 14.81 7.07
CA LYS A 158 -20.46 14.51 6.56
C LYS A 158 -19.87 13.30 7.25
N THR A 159 -19.20 12.48 6.45
CA THR A 159 -18.50 11.29 6.92
C THR A 159 -17.00 11.51 6.79
N LYS A 160 -16.28 11.32 7.90
CA LYS A 160 -14.82 11.38 7.91
C LYS A 160 -14.22 10.07 7.43
N LEU A 161 -13.38 10.16 6.41
CA LEU A 161 -12.55 9.06 5.91
C LEU A 161 -11.10 9.28 6.34
N TYR A 162 -10.40 8.20 6.66
CA TYR A 162 -9.01 8.17 7.08
C TYR A 162 -8.24 7.21 6.19
N VAL A 163 -7.41 7.75 5.28
CA VAL A 163 -6.63 6.96 4.34
C VAL A 163 -5.19 6.86 4.83
N PRO A 164 -4.71 5.69 5.27
CA PRO A 164 -3.32 5.53 5.69
C PRO A 164 -2.39 5.52 4.48
N LEU A 165 -1.28 6.24 4.56
CA LEU A 165 -0.18 6.11 3.61
C LEU A 165 0.75 4.96 4.03
N GLU A 166 1.29 4.23 3.06
CA GLU A 166 1.97 2.95 3.30
C GLU A 166 3.46 2.96 2.93
N PHE A 167 4.09 4.14 2.93
CA PHE A 167 5.54 4.27 2.76
C PHE A 167 6.29 3.42 3.80
N TRP A 168 7.56 3.11 3.54
CA TRP A 168 8.36 2.22 4.41
C TRP A 168 8.37 2.67 5.88
N PHE A 169 8.41 3.98 6.13
CA PHE A 169 8.44 4.56 7.48
C PHE A 169 7.08 4.56 8.19
N CYS A 170 5.97 4.36 7.47
CA CYS A 170 4.62 4.23 8.03
C CYS A 170 4.31 2.81 8.52
N ARG A 171 4.99 1.81 7.94
CA ARG A 171 4.73 0.38 8.19
C ARG A 171 5.53 -0.18 9.36
N ASN A 172 6.69 0.40 9.66
CA ASN A 172 7.56 -0.07 10.74
C ASN A 172 8.20 1.08 11.52
N ILE A 173 7.97 1.08 12.84
CA ILE A 173 8.50 2.07 13.77
C ILE A 173 10.05 2.10 13.80
N GLY A 174 10.71 0.98 13.54
CA GLY A 174 12.18 0.90 13.46
C GLY A 174 12.77 1.61 12.25
N LEU A 175 11.93 1.98 11.27
CA LEU A 175 12.31 2.71 10.06
C LEU A 175 11.66 4.11 10.02
N ALA A 176 11.20 4.63 11.16
CA ALA A 176 10.66 5.98 11.28
C ALA A 176 11.66 7.01 10.72
N LEU A 177 11.15 7.99 9.98
CA LEU A 177 11.99 8.94 9.26
C LEU A 177 12.50 10.03 10.22
N PRO A 178 13.83 10.19 10.41
CA PRO A 178 14.36 11.15 11.37
C PRO A 178 14.41 12.58 10.82
N LEU A 179 13.38 13.37 11.09
CA LEU A 179 13.32 14.78 10.72
C LEU A 179 14.46 15.59 11.35
N ILE A 180 14.87 15.25 12.57
CA ILE A 180 15.98 15.91 13.26
C ILE A 180 17.33 15.75 12.54
N ALA A 181 17.51 14.63 11.82
CA ALA A 181 18.72 14.35 11.04
C ALA A 181 18.67 14.97 9.64
N LEU A 182 17.51 15.47 9.21
CA LEU A 182 17.28 16.08 7.89
C LEU A 182 17.14 17.61 8.00
N GLN A 183 18.04 18.30 8.70
CA GLN A 183 17.91 19.74 8.99
C GLN A 183 17.86 20.63 7.74
N TYR A 184 18.56 20.25 6.68
CA TYR A 184 18.66 21.04 5.45
C TYR A 184 17.74 20.52 4.33
N HIS A 185 17.12 19.36 4.50
CA HIS A 185 16.15 18.80 3.56
C HIS A 185 14.73 18.89 4.12
N GLU A 186 13.82 19.48 3.35
CA GLU A 186 12.39 19.42 3.63
C GLU A 186 11.83 18.08 3.19
N VAL A 187 10.91 17.53 3.99
CA VAL A 187 10.10 16.37 3.61
C VAL A 187 8.75 16.88 3.10
N LYS A 188 8.39 16.51 1.88
CA LYS A 188 7.17 16.95 1.21
C LYS A 188 6.37 15.75 0.72
N LEU A 189 5.06 15.82 0.91
CA LEU A 189 4.10 14.93 0.28
C LEU A 189 3.41 15.69 -0.83
N LYS A 190 3.57 15.23 -2.06
CA LYS A 190 2.89 15.75 -3.25
C LYS A 190 1.74 14.81 -3.60
N ILE A 191 0.52 15.30 -3.40
CA ILE A 191 -0.72 14.54 -3.58
C ILE A 191 -1.41 15.01 -4.85
N GLU A 192 -1.57 14.13 -5.82
CA GLU A 192 -2.39 14.36 -7.00
C GLU A 192 -3.78 13.78 -6.76
N PHE A 193 -4.81 14.62 -6.85
CA PHE A 193 -6.20 14.18 -6.65
C PHE A 193 -6.82 13.70 -7.96
N ALA A 194 -7.67 12.67 -7.86
CA ALA A 194 -8.39 12.13 -9.00
C ALA A 194 -9.41 13.12 -9.57
N SER A 195 -9.85 12.84 -10.78
CA SER A 195 -10.89 13.63 -11.43
C SER A 195 -12.27 13.37 -10.82
N ARG A 196 -13.19 14.31 -11.00
CA ARG A 196 -14.58 14.14 -10.53
C ARG A 196 -15.26 12.93 -11.19
N LYS A 197 -14.99 12.70 -12.47
CA LYS A 197 -15.55 11.60 -13.29
C LYS A 197 -15.16 10.22 -12.74
N GLU A 198 -13.98 10.15 -12.16
CA GLU A 198 -13.38 8.95 -11.58
C GLU A 198 -13.79 8.70 -10.12
N SER A 199 -14.52 9.63 -9.51
CA SER A 199 -14.92 9.56 -8.10
C SER A 199 -16.44 9.42 -7.94
N ILE A 200 -17.23 9.88 -8.92
CA ILE A 200 -18.69 9.97 -8.85
C ILE A 200 -19.32 9.53 -10.16
N SER A 201 -20.40 8.75 -10.06
CA SER A 201 -21.28 8.47 -11.18
C SER A 201 -22.71 8.92 -10.92
N LYS A 202 -23.41 9.26 -11.99
CA LYS A 202 -24.83 9.58 -12.02
C LYS A 202 -25.58 8.46 -12.72
N TYR A 203 -26.62 7.92 -12.09
CA TYR A 203 -27.58 7.05 -12.74
C TYR A 203 -28.77 7.86 -13.22
N THR A 204 -29.24 7.62 -14.44
CA THR A 204 -30.52 8.17 -14.94
C THR A 204 -31.40 7.04 -15.43
N THR A 205 -32.66 7.03 -15.02
CA THR A 205 -33.65 6.03 -15.49
C THR A 205 -33.74 6.08 -17.01
N GLY A 206 -33.53 4.94 -17.68
CA GLY A 206 -33.54 4.81 -19.15
C GLY A 206 -32.19 5.03 -19.85
N THR A 207 -31.21 5.67 -19.21
CA THR A 207 -29.86 5.89 -19.78
C THR A 207 -28.77 5.10 -19.04
N GLY A 208 -29.00 4.72 -17.79
CA GLY A 208 -28.02 3.99 -16.98
C GLY A 208 -27.03 4.91 -16.27
N TRP A 209 -25.86 4.37 -15.91
CA TRP A 209 -24.78 5.09 -15.24
C TRP A 209 -23.94 5.92 -16.22
N ALA A 210 -23.63 7.15 -15.84
CA ALA A 210 -22.83 8.10 -16.62
C ALA A 210 -21.93 8.94 -15.71
N GLU A 211 -20.92 9.59 -16.29
CA GLU A 211 -19.98 10.49 -15.59
C GLU A 211 -20.65 11.79 -15.13
N VAL A 212 -20.16 12.38 -14.03
CA VAL A 212 -20.65 13.65 -13.47
C VAL A 212 -19.63 14.76 -13.66
N THR A 213 -20.06 15.91 -14.20
CA THR A 213 -19.15 17.02 -14.51
C THR A 213 -19.23 18.23 -13.58
N SER A 214 -20.35 18.55 -12.91
CA SER A 214 -20.48 19.85 -12.21
C SER A 214 -21.05 19.87 -10.78
N THR A 215 -21.75 18.85 -10.30
CA THR A 215 -22.65 19.04 -9.14
C THR A 215 -22.03 18.78 -7.75
N ALA A 216 -20.90 18.08 -7.66
CA ALA A 216 -20.36 17.66 -6.36
C ALA A 216 -19.10 18.47 -5.93
N PRO A 217 -19.10 19.08 -4.73
CA PRO A 217 -17.93 19.73 -4.19
C PRO A 217 -16.84 18.71 -3.85
N PHE A 218 -15.58 19.14 -3.89
CA PHE A 218 -14.46 18.30 -3.45
C PHE A 218 -14.51 18.14 -1.92
N PRO A 219 -14.33 16.93 -1.37
CA PRO A 219 -14.27 16.72 0.08
C PRO A 219 -13.17 17.58 0.72
N THR A 220 -13.41 18.10 1.92
CA THR A 220 -12.34 18.83 2.61
C THR A 220 -11.23 17.86 2.97
N CYS A 221 -10.00 18.18 2.62
CA CYS A 221 -8.84 17.31 2.81
C CYS A 221 -7.96 17.85 3.94
N GLN A 222 -7.33 16.96 4.71
CA GLN A 222 -6.35 17.26 5.77
C GLN A 222 -5.31 16.14 5.84
N VAL A 223 -4.09 16.43 6.31
CA VAL A 223 -3.04 15.41 6.53
C VAL A 223 -2.63 15.41 7.98
N TRP A 224 -2.67 14.24 8.62
CA TRP A 224 -2.20 14.01 9.98
C TRP A 224 -0.92 13.19 9.96
N VAL A 225 0.05 13.57 10.78
CA VAL A 225 1.34 12.86 10.89
C VAL A 225 1.61 12.56 12.36
N ASP A 226 1.96 11.32 12.64
CA ASP A 226 2.41 10.89 13.96
C ASP A 226 3.89 11.24 14.15
N TYR A 227 4.17 12.17 15.05
CA TYR A 227 5.49 12.57 15.48
C TYR A 227 5.94 11.75 16.68
N ILE A 228 7.24 11.46 16.72
CA ILE A 228 7.89 10.80 17.85
C ILE A 228 8.88 11.79 18.47
N TYR A 229 8.76 11.98 19.77
CA TYR A 229 9.64 12.81 20.58
C TYR A 229 10.62 11.92 21.34
N LEU A 230 11.90 12.19 21.18
CA LEU A 230 12.98 11.42 21.78
C LEU A 230 13.55 12.16 22.99
N ASP A 231 14.02 11.40 23.97
CA ASP A 231 14.77 11.99 25.08
C ASP A 231 16.12 12.56 24.60
N THR A 232 16.69 13.47 25.39
CA THR A 232 17.82 14.33 25.02
C THR A 232 19.02 13.56 24.46
N ASP A 233 19.37 12.43 25.08
CA ASP A 233 20.54 11.65 24.68
C ASP A 233 20.34 10.92 23.35
N GLU A 234 19.18 10.30 23.15
CA GLU A 234 18.84 9.63 21.89
C GLU A 234 18.67 10.65 20.77
N ARG A 235 17.98 11.75 21.06
CA ARG A 235 17.81 12.90 20.16
C ARG A 235 19.16 13.43 19.65
N ARG A 236 20.14 13.62 20.55
CA ARG A 236 21.51 14.04 20.18
C ARG A 236 22.19 13.03 19.27
N LYS A 237 22.06 11.73 19.56
CA LYS A 237 22.62 10.67 18.70
C LYS A 237 22.01 10.68 17.30
N PHE A 238 20.69 10.82 17.19
CA PHE A 238 20.03 10.94 15.89
C PHE A 238 20.47 12.16 15.10
N ALA A 239 20.71 13.30 15.76
CA ALA A 239 21.16 14.51 15.08
C ALA A 239 22.63 14.45 14.59
N GLN A 240 23.49 13.70 15.29
CA GLN A 240 24.95 13.71 15.07
C GLN A 240 25.46 12.54 14.23
N LEU A 241 24.87 11.34 14.40
CA LEU A 241 25.33 10.14 13.73
C LEU A 241 24.82 10.06 12.30
N SER A 242 25.60 9.40 11.44
CA SER A 242 25.17 8.99 10.11
C SER A 242 24.20 7.81 10.22
N HIS A 243 23.09 7.87 9.49
CA HIS A 243 22.09 6.79 9.43
C HIS A 243 22.03 6.19 8.05
N GLU A 244 21.87 4.87 7.99
CA GLU A 244 21.54 4.13 6.78
C GLU A 244 20.26 3.34 7.02
N TYR A 245 19.22 3.63 6.25
CA TYR A 245 17.97 2.90 6.29
C TYR A 245 17.86 2.02 5.06
N LEU A 246 17.66 0.72 5.26
CA LEU A 246 17.19 -0.15 4.20
C LEU A 246 15.70 0.11 4.01
N ILE A 247 15.35 0.78 2.91
CA ILE A 247 13.99 1.19 2.59
C ILE A 247 13.42 0.33 1.46
N GLU A 248 12.11 0.40 1.31
CA GLU A 248 11.39 -0.18 0.19
C GLU A 248 10.82 0.94 -0.68
N GLN A 249 10.78 0.70 -1.99
CA GLN A 249 10.23 1.60 -2.99
C GLN A 249 9.29 0.83 -3.93
N LEU A 250 8.29 1.53 -4.46
CA LEU A 250 7.43 1.02 -5.52
C LEU A 250 7.96 1.45 -6.89
N GLN A 251 8.08 0.49 -7.80
CA GLN A 251 8.27 0.75 -9.22
C GLN A 251 7.00 0.39 -10.00
N PHE A 252 6.60 1.32 -10.88
CA PHE A 252 5.48 1.15 -11.79
C PHE A 252 5.88 1.69 -13.16
N SER A 253 5.87 0.84 -14.19
CA SER A 253 6.27 1.22 -15.55
C SER A 253 5.18 1.98 -16.32
N GLY A 254 4.01 2.17 -15.70
CA GLY A 254 2.83 2.72 -16.35
C GLY A 254 1.87 1.65 -16.82
N GLN A 255 0.74 2.11 -17.35
CA GLN A 255 -0.31 1.27 -17.92
C GLN A 255 0.07 0.88 -19.36
N GLU A 256 0.10 -0.41 -19.66
CA GLU A 256 0.45 -0.92 -20.98
C GLU A 256 -0.68 -1.75 -21.59
N GLU A 257 -0.85 -1.70 -22.91
CA GLU A 257 -1.78 -2.58 -23.62
C GLU A 257 -1.37 -4.04 -23.46
N TYR A 258 -2.37 -4.93 -23.31
CA TYR A 258 -2.13 -6.34 -23.12
C TYR A 258 -1.41 -6.94 -24.33
N LYS A 259 -0.26 -7.56 -24.04
CA LYS A 259 0.54 -8.34 -24.98
C LYS A 259 0.88 -9.67 -24.32
N THR A 260 0.93 -10.73 -25.11
CA THR A 260 1.32 -12.07 -24.64
C THR A 260 2.73 -12.10 -24.04
N GLN A 261 3.59 -11.17 -24.45
CA GLN A 261 4.92 -10.95 -23.90
C GLN A 261 5.09 -9.47 -23.57
N LEU A 262 5.23 -9.18 -22.27
CA LEU A 262 5.42 -7.85 -21.74
C LEU A 262 6.85 -7.71 -21.24
N ARG A 263 7.61 -6.75 -21.77
CA ARG A 263 8.97 -6.49 -21.31
C ARG A 263 8.93 -5.65 -20.04
N LEU A 264 9.56 -6.13 -18.98
CA LEU A 264 9.65 -5.44 -17.70
C LEU A 264 10.94 -4.62 -17.65
N ASN A 265 10.83 -3.35 -17.29
CA ASN A 265 11.95 -2.41 -17.17
C ASN A 265 12.11 -1.97 -15.71
N PHE A 266 12.26 -2.94 -14.81
CA PHE A 266 12.49 -2.70 -13.39
C PHE A 266 13.98 -2.75 -13.05
N ASN A 267 14.32 -2.11 -11.95
CA ASN A 267 15.67 -2.00 -11.42
C ASN A 267 15.72 -2.47 -9.95
N HIS A 268 16.93 -2.51 -9.40
CA HIS A 268 17.24 -2.83 -8.01
C HIS A 268 16.88 -4.27 -7.59
N PRO A 269 17.22 -4.69 -6.35
CA PRO A 269 16.75 -5.94 -5.77
C PRO A 269 15.24 -5.92 -5.53
N VAL A 270 14.49 -6.53 -6.45
CA VAL A 270 13.03 -6.66 -6.40
C VAL A 270 12.62 -7.85 -5.52
N LYS A 271 11.71 -7.62 -4.58
CA LYS A 271 11.13 -8.61 -3.67
C LYS A 271 10.07 -9.45 -4.36
N GLU A 272 9.22 -8.79 -5.15
CA GLU A 272 8.08 -9.42 -5.81
C GLU A 272 7.59 -8.60 -7.00
N LEU A 273 6.86 -9.28 -7.87
CA LEU A 273 6.10 -8.68 -8.96
C LEU A 273 4.62 -8.89 -8.70
N VAL A 274 3.84 -7.84 -8.90
CA VAL A 274 2.37 -7.87 -8.83
C VAL A 274 1.82 -7.35 -10.14
N TRP A 275 0.90 -8.07 -10.76
CA TRP A 275 0.27 -7.62 -12.00
C TRP A 275 -1.23 -7.83 -11.99
N VAL A 276 -1.92 -6.90 -12.63
CA VAL A 276 -3.38 -6.84 -12.72
C VAL A 276 -3.81 -6.42 -14.12
N LYS A 277 -5.00 -6.85 -14.52
CA LYS A 277 -5.73 -6.22 -15.63
C LYS A 277 -6.42 -4.98 -15.05
N ASN A 278 -6.24 -3.83 -15.68
CA ASN A 278 -6.97 -2.64 -15.31
C ASN A 278 -8.39 -2.70 -15.88
N SER A 279 -9.36 -2.29 -15.07
CA SER A 279 -10.72 -2.01 -15.51
C SER A 279 -10.81 -0.61 -16.12
N SER A 280 -11.89 -0.36 -16.86
CA SER A 280 -12.19 1.00 -17.34
C SER A 280 -12.38 1.95 -16.15
N PRO A 281 -11.94 3.22 -16.26
CA PRO A 281 -12.15 4.20 -15.21
C PRO A 281 -13.65 4.31 -14.89
N GLY A 282 -14.01 4.20 -13.62
CA GLY A 282 -15.41 4.17 -13.19
C GLY A 282 -15.64 3.39 -11.89
N TRP A 283 -16.88 2.95 -11.70
CA TRP A 283 -17.31 2.22 -10.51
C TRP A 283 -16.63 0.85 -10.32
N GLU A 284 -16.11 0.26 -11.40
CA GLU A 284 -15.39 -1.02 -11.40
C GLU A 284 -13.87 -0.86 -11.25
N TRP A 285 -13.35 0.32 -10.88
CA TRP A 285 -11.89 0.58 -10.87
C TRP A 285 -11.05 -0.38 -10.01
N LYS A 286 -11.69 -1.01 -9.02
CA LYS A 286 -11.07 -2.01 -8.13
C LYS A 286 -11.17 -3.46 -8.64
N ASP A 287 -11.99 -3.71 -9.67
CA ASP A 287 -12.22 -5.03 -10.23
C ASP A 287 -11.15 -5.37 -11.27
N PHE A 288 -10.17 -6.16 -10.83
CA PHE A 288 -9.10 -6.67 -11.67
C PHE A 288 -9.47 -7.99 -12.37
N SER A 289 -10.70 -8.49 -12.16
CA SER A 289 -11.18 -9.73 -12.75
C SER A 289 -11.73 -9.53 -14.17
N LEU A 290 -12.03 -10.64 -14.82
CA LEU A 290 -12.91 -10.68 -15.99
C LEU A 290 -14.00 -11.71 -15.71
N SER A 291 -15.25 -11.25 -15.62
CA SER A 291 -16.40 -12.11 -15.28
C SER A 291 -16.22 -12.86 -13.96
N ASN A 292 -15.65 -12.20 -12.94
CA ASN A 292 -15.30 -12.76 -11.62
C ASN A 292 -14.21 -13.84 -11.62
N GLU A 293 -13.51 -14.03 -12.73
CA GLU A 293 -12.41 -14.98 -12.86
C GLU A 293 -11.07 -14.25 -13.10
N ASN A 294 -9.96 -14.96 -12.86
CA ASN A 294 -8.64 -14.44 -13.16
C ASN A 294 -8.50 -14.21 -14.67
N PRO A 295 -8.17 -12.99 -15.12
CA PRO A 295 -8.07 -12.67 -16.54
C PRO A 295 -6.89 -13.37 -17.21
N PHE A 296 -5.89 -13.82 -16.46
CA PHE A 296 -4.73 -14.56 -16.99
C PHE A 296 -4.95 -16.06 -16.84
N THR A 297 -4.92 -16.80 -17.95
CA THR A 297 -5.07 -18.27 -17.93
C THR A 297 -3.77 -18.95 -17.54
N THR A 298 -2.63 -18.42 -18.01
CA THR A 298 -1.31 -18.91 -17.62
C THR A 298 -0.28 -17.79 -17.64
N ALA A 299 0.80 -17.93 -16.88
CA ALA A 299 1.94 -17.02 -16.92
C ALA A 299 3.27 -17.72 -16.62
N HIS A 300 4.36 -17.14 -17.14
CA HIS A 300 5.74 -17.43 -16.76
C HIS A 300 6.64 -16.21 -16.94
N LEU A 301 7.75 -16.20 -16.21
CA LEU A 301 8.76 -15.17 -16.29
C LEU A 301 9.97 -15.69 -17.08
N LYS A 302 10.43 -14.92 -18.07
CA LYS A 302 11.67 -15.19 -18.80
C LYS A 302 12.74 -14.17 -18.41
N LEU A 303 13.93 -14.65 -18.10
CA LEU A 303 15.10 -13.84 -17.80
C LEU A 303 16.21 -14.18 -18.80
N ASN A 304 16.67 -13.18 -19.54
CA ASN A 304 17.70 -13.31 -20.58
C ASN A 304 17.41 -14.46 -21.58
N GLY A 305 16.14 -14.61 -21.97
CA GLY A 305 15.67 -15.62 -22.92
C GLY A 305 15.34 -17.00 -22.33
N ASN A 306 15.70 -17.27 -21.07
CA ASN A 306 15.43 -18.54 -20.38
C ASN A 306 14.23 -18.43 -19.44
N ASP A 307 13.46 -19.51 -19.31
CA ASP A 307 12.34 -19.58 -18.37
C ASP A 307 12.86 -19.63 -16.93
N ARG A 308 12.52 -18.60 -16.13
CA ARG A 308 12.85 -18.57 -14.69
C ARG A 308 12.04 -19.60 -13.90
N PHE A 309 10.84 -19.92 -14.38
CA PHE A 309 10.03 -21.02 -13.91
C PHE A 309 9.13 -21.52 -15.04
N ALA A 310 8.77 -22.80 -14.99
CA ALA A 310 7.89 -23.41 -15.99
C ALA A 310 6.51 -22.75 -15.96
N LYS A 311 5.85 -22.69 -17.12
CA LYS A 311 4.49 -22.15 -17.27
C LYS A 311 3.52 -22.70 -16.22
N ARG A 312 2.81 -21.80 -15.52
CA ARG A 312 1.81 -22.13 -14.50
C ARG A 312 0.46 -21.52 -14.86
N GLU A 313 -0.61 -22.11 -14.34
CA GLU A 313 -1.97 -21.57 -14.44
C GLU A 313 -2.10 -20.25 -13.66
N GLY A 314 -3.00 -19.36 -14.12
CA GLY A 314 -3.29 -18.09 -13.45
C GLY A 314 -3.65 -18.25 -11.98
N LYS A 315 -4.40 -19.33 -11.65
CA LYS A 315 -4.81 -19.68 -10.29
C LYS A 315 -3.63 -19.80 -9.30
N TYR A 316 -2.45 -20.14 -9.82
CA TYR A 316 -1.25 -20.24 -9.00
C TYR A 316 -0.81 -18.87 -8.47
N PHE A 317 -0.94 -17.81 -9.28
CA PHE A 317 -0.45 -16.48 -8.94
C PHE A 317 -1.45 -15.64 -8.14
N ASP A 318 -2.76 -15.91 -8.22
CA ASP A 318 -3.79 -15.19 -7.46
C ASP A 318 -4.26 -15.90 -6.18
N VAL A 319 -4.03 -17.22 -6.05
CA VAL A 319 -4.42 -17.99 -4.85
C VAL A 319 -3.21 -18.56 -4.12
N VAL A 320 -2.38 -19.33 -4.82
CA VAL A 320 -1.31 -20.11 -4.15
C VAL A 320 -0.18 -19.21 -3.68
N GLN A 321 0.27 -18.28 -4.53
CA GLN A 321 1.32 -17.32 -4.19
C GLN A 321 0.91 -16.40 -3.02
N PRO A 322 -0.27 -15.76 -3.03
CA PRO A 322 -0.75 -15.03 -1.86
C PRO A 322 -0.89 -15.90 -0.60
N TYR A 323 -1.42 -17.12 -0.72
CA TYR A 323 -1.52 -18.03 0.42
C TYR A 323 -0.15 -18.37 1.05
N GLN A 324 0.91 -18.45 0.25
CA GLN A 324 2.26 -18.78 0.72
C GLN A 324 2.99 -17.59 1.35
N HIS A 325 2.75 -16.38 0.85
CA HIS A 325 3.63 -15.23 1.09
C HIS A 325 2.96 -14.02 1.73
N HIS A 326 1.62 -13.94 1.68
CA HIS A 326 0.85 -12.80 2.17
C HIS A 326 -0.09 -13.16 3.31
N SER A 327 -0.48 -12.14 4.08
CA SER A 327 -1.40 -12.27 5.21
C SER A 327 -2.85 -12.59 4.78
N ASN A 328 -3.21 -12.26 3.55
CA ASN A 328 -4.54 -12.46 3.00
C ASN A 328 -4.50 -12.89 1.52
N VAL A 329 -5.54 -13.60 1.10
CA VAL A 329 -5.81 -13.88 -0.31
C VAL A 329 -7.00 -13.01 -0.71
N SER A 330 -6.83 -12.20 -1.75
CA SER A 330 -7.88 -11.31 -2.24
C SER A 330 -9.19 -12.06 -2.47
N LYS A 331 -10.30 -11.47 -2.01
CA LYS A 331 -11.65 -12.03 -2.23
C LYS A 331 -12.02 -11.96 -3.71
N GLU A 332 -11.63 -10.87 -4.38
CA GLU A 332 -11.84 -10.65 -5.80
C GLU A 332 -10.65 -11.23 -6.59
N ARG A 333 -10.93 -11.86 -7.73
CA ARG A 333 -9.89 -12.47 -8.58
C ARG A 333 -9.16 -11.40 -9.40
N GLY A 334 -7.94 -11.72 -9.83
CA GLY A 334 -7.19 -10.91 -10.81
C GLY A 334 -5.99 -10.14 -10.28
N ILE A 335 -5.75 -10.14 -8.96
CA ILE A 335 -4.47 -9.74 -8.38
C ILE A 335 -3.51 -10.93 -8.46
N ASN A 336 -2.52 -10.85 -9.35
CA ASN A 336 -1.55 -11.92 -9.55
C ASN A 336 -0.19 -11.53 -8.99
N ILE A 337 0.46 -12.46 -8.31
CA ILE A 337 1.72 -12.20 -7.61
C ILE A 337 2.73 -13.30 -7.91
N TYR A 338 3.99 -12.90 -7.98
CA TYR A 338 5.11 -13.81 -7.87
C TYR A 338 6.16 -13.24 -6.92
N SER A 339 6.37 -13.90 -5.78
CA SER A 339 7.38 -13.47 -4.82
C SER A 339 8.74 -14.13 -5.09
N PHE A 340 9.80 -13.32 -5.04
CA PHE A 340 11.18 -13.79 -4.96
C PHE A 340 11.66 -13.91 -3.50
N ALA A 341 10.89 -13.37 -2.56
CA ALA A 341 11.15 -13.39 -1.13
C ALA A 341 10.38 -14.52 -0.45
N ILE A 342 10.90 -15.03 0.67
CA ILE A 342 10.13 -15.97 1.52
C ILE A 342 8.98 -15.21 2.20
N LYS A 343 9.25 -13.99 2.65
CA LYS A 343 8.31 -13.11 3.36
C LYS A 343 8.36 -11.69 2.78
N PRO A 344 7.60 -11.39 1.71
CA PRO A 344 7.62 -10.08 1.06
C PRO A 344 6.99 -8.96 1.90
N GLU A 345 6.13 -9.25 2.87
CA GLU A 345 5.52 -8.21 3.74
C GLU A 345 6.47 -7.71 4.83
N GLU A 346 7.44 -8.53 5.23
CA GLU A 346 8.41 -8.14 6.26
C GLU A 346 9.50 -7.24 5.67
N HIS A 347 9.93 -6.23 6.45
CA HIS A 347 11.05 -5.37 6.06
C HIS A 347 12.38 -6.12 6.05
N GLN A 348 12.53 -7.14 6.90
CA GLN A 348 13.71 -8.00 6.92
C GLN A 348 13.85 -8.73 5.57
N PRO A 349 14.94 -8.53 4.83
CA PRO A 349 15.13 -9.19 3.54
C PRO A 349 15.14 -10.71 3.68
N SER A 350 14.39 -11.38 2.81
CA SER A 350 14.24 -12.84 2.81
C SER A 350 14.29 -13.45 1.40
N GLY A 351 14.88 -12.72 0.45
CA GLY A 351 15.04 -13.12 -0.96
C GLY A 351 14.70 -11.99 -1.92
N THR A 352 15.47 -11.85 -3.00
CA THR A 352 15.29 -10.79 -4.01
C THR A 352 15.83 -11.23 -5.37
N LEU A 353 15.28 -10.69 -6.45
CA LEU A 353 15.87 -10.73 -7.79
C LEU A 353 16.43 -9.35 -8.14
N ASN A 354 17.74 -9.25 -8.40
CA ASN A 354 18.34 -7.99 -8.82
C ASN A 354 18.06 -7.71 -10.31
N MET A 355 17.05 -6.91 -10.59
CA MET A 355 16.61 -6.60 -11.95
C MET A 355 17.60 -5.67 -12.69
N SER A 356 18.42 -4.87 -11.98
CA SER A 356 19.49 -4.06 -12.61
C SER A 356 20.60 -4.92 -13.25
N ARG A 357 20.60 -6.24 -13.00
CA ARG A 357 21.57 -7.20 -13.56
C ARG A 357 20.96 -8.11 -14.62
N ILE A 358 19.69 -7.87 -14.98
CA ILE A 358 18.98 -8.62 -16.02
C ILE A 358 18.79 -7.72 -17.23
N ASP A 359 19.31 -8.14 -18.39
CA ASP A 359 19.21 -7.36 -19.63
C ASP A 359 17.80 -7.41 -20.22
N SER A 360 17.13 -8.56 -20.08
CA SER A 360 15.78 -8.79 -20.58
C SER A 360 14.95 -9.60 -19.60
N ALA A 361 13.99 -8.94 -18.95
CA ALA A 361 12.93 -9.58 -18.17
C ALA A 361 11.61 -9.49 -18.94
N ILE A 362 10.95 -10.63 -19.18
CA ILE A 362 9.68 -10.70 -19.91
C ILE A 362 8.66 -11.48 -19.10
N LEU A 363 7.53 -10.83 -18.79
CA LEU A 363 6.34 -11.50 -18.30
C LEU A 363 5.55 -12.04 -19.49
N ALA A 364 5.54 -13.37 -19.64
CA ALA A 364 4.84 -14.05 -20.72
C ALA A 364 3.54 -14.66 -20.19
N SER A 365 2.40 -14.08 -20.56
CA SER A 365 1.07 -14.48 -20.09
C SER A 365 0.13 -14.79 -21.24
N THR A 366 -0.81 -15.70 -21.03
CA THR A 366 -1.93 -15.94 -21.95
C THR A 366 -3.25 -15.61 -21.27
N SER A 367 -4.24 -15.21 -22.08
CA SER A 367 -5.61 -14.98 -21.65
C SER A 367 -6.54 -15.51 -22.74
N SER A 368 -7.69 -16.07 -22.35
CA SER A 368 -8.77 -16.47 -23.26
C SER A 368 -9.72 -15.32 -23.60
N SER A 369 -9.68 -14.25 -22.82
CA SER A 369 -10.73 -13.22 -22.79
C SER A 369 -10.19 -11.79 -22.88
N MET A 370 -8.88 -11.60 -22.71
CA MET A 370 -8.23 -10.30 -22.94
C MET A 370 -7.80 -10.14 -24.39
N THR A 371 -8.03 -8.94 -24.93
CA THR A 371 -7.56 -8.47 -26.22
C THR A 371 -6.56 -7.33 -26.03
N SER A 372 -5.96 -6.81 -27.12
CA SER A 372 -5.02 -5.69 -27.05
C SER A 372 -5.65 -4.37 -26.56
N THR A 373 -6.98 -4.29 -26.47
CA THR A 373 -7.68 -3.13 -25.89
C THR A 373 -7.70 -3.16 -24.36
N ASN A 374 -7.38 -4.31 -23.75
CA ASN A 374 -7.24 -4.39 -22.29
C ASN A 374 -5.90 -3.81 -21.86
N ILE A 375 -5.90 -3.18 -20.69
CA ILE A 375 -4.71 -2.57 -20.10
C ILE A 375 -4.20 -3.46 -18.97
N ILE A 376 -2.88 -3.64 -18.88
CA ILE A 376 -2.18 -4.31 -17.78
C ILE A 376 -1.40 -3.27 -16.99
N SER A 377 -1.37 -3.43 -15.67
CA SER A 377 -0.41 -2.78 -14.79
C SER A 377 0.49 -3.81 -14.12
N VAL A 378 1.79 -3.53 -14.10
CA VAL A 378 2.78 -4.34 -13.38
C VAL A 378 3.52 -3.46 -12.38
N PHE A 379 3.53 -3.91 -11.14
CA PHE A 379 4.20 -3.29 -10.01
C PHE A 379 5.35 -4.17 -9.55
N ALA A 380 6.42 -3.53 -9.08
CA ALA A 380 7.54 -4.20 -8.45
C ALA A 380 7.90 -3.47 -7.15
N VAL A 381 8.10 -4.22 -6.07
CA VAL A 381 8.59 -3.68 -4.80
C VAL A 381 10.08 -3.98 -4.69
N ASN A 382 10.92 -2.95 -4.57
CA ASN A 382 12.36 -3.13 -4.47
C ASN A 382 12.93 -2.56 -3.18
N TYR A 383 14.12 -3.02 -2.82
CA TYR A 383 14.93 -2.39 -1.78
C TYR A 383 15.80 -1.27 -2.34
N ASN A 384 16.07 -0.28 -1.50
CA ASN A 384 17.10 0.74 -1.70
C ASN A 384 17.66 1.17 -0.33
N VAL A 385 18.71 1.98 -0.31
CA VAL A 385 19.32 2.50 0.92
C VAL A 385 19.17 4.00 0.96
N LEU A 386 18.47 4.52 1.97
CA LEU A 386 18.42 5.95 2.28
C LEU A 386 19.53 6.29 3.27
N ARG A 387 20.48 7.13 2.83
CA ARG A 387 21.57 7.63 3.67
C ARG A 387 21.23 9.02 4.17
N ILE A 388 21.40 9.23 5.47
CA ILE A 388 21.20 10.53 6.11
C ILE A 388 22.47 10.92 6.85
N MET A 389 23.13 11.98 6.38
CA MET A 389 24.37 12.50 6.97
C MET A 389 24.40 14.02 6.88
N SER A 390 24.95 14.66 7.90
CA SER A 390 25.19 16.11 7.92
C SER A 390 23.97 16.97 7.58
N GLY A 391 22.78 16.57 8.06
CA GLY A 391 21.54 17.32 7.85
C GLY A 391 20.85 17.08 6.50
N MET A 392 21.38 16.20 5.64
CA MET A 392 20.84 15.90 4.31
C MET A 392 20.60 14.41 4.14
N GLY A 393 19.57 14.06 3.37
CA GLY A 393 19.20 12.68 3.05
C GLY A 393 19.18 12.44 1.54
N GLY A 394 19.65 11.27 1.10
CA GLY A 394 19.65 10.88 -0.30
C GLY A 394 19.68 9.36 -0.51
N LEU A 395 19.16 8.92 -1.65
CA LEU A 395 19.19 7.51 -2.05
C LEU A 395 20.61 7.11 -2.47
N ALA A 396 21.06 5.93 -2.06
CA ALA A 396 22.38 5.40 -2.42
C ALA A 396 22.45 4.94 -3.88
N TYR A 397 21.35 4.43 -4.43
CA TYR A 397 21.28 3.91 -5.80
C TYR A 397 20.13 4.58 -6.56
N SER A 398 20.40 5.04 -7.78
CA SER A 398 19.39 5.62 -8.67
C SER A 398 18.81 4.61 -9.67
N ASN A 399 19.60 3.60 -10.06
CA ASN A 399 19.27 2.58 -11.07
C ASN A 399 19.78 1.19 -10.65
#